data_AF-A0A1G9JRP3-F1
#
_entry.id   AF-A0A1G9JRP3-F1
#
_cell.length_a   1.000
_cell.length_b   1.000
_cell.length_c   1.000
_cell.angle_alpha   90.00
_cell.angle_beta   90.00
_cell.angle_gamma   90.00
#
_symmetry.space_group_name_H-M   'P 1'
#
loop_
_entity.id
_entity.type
_entity.pdbx_description
1 polymer ?
#
loop_
_entity_poly.entity_id
_entity_poly.type
_entity_poly.pdbx_seq_one_letter_code
_entity_poly.pdbx_strand_id
1 'polypeptide(L)'
;MASEREVFGVPEPPEDGWGPHVPVMQGRLGGIVTILGDWRGMCGLQLRLFPQLPHPSERHRPRCRVITFLVAMGISAAFLWKAADWQKMGHRGRSFIARAPSAEEISQFAGENAMAPVRVYVGRRSERTARARAELALLELIRAGGFEHSAVVVVVPVGSGWMDPGWYDTLDIMLGSDVSTVAVQYSYLTSVRSLLAHPEYSVEQARELFEVIYDYWTQLPRDNRPKLYMHGMSQGVFNSQSTVPLRDVLGAPNNGTLWPGSRFLSPIWQHARNDRLPGSPAWMREERALDVSEEFRWFPVMTMFQLALDMAISLQVPRYGHFYVAPDYIDAWAEVVQPEGWSAKRAAGLKAIFERRPAPL
;
A
#
# COMPACT_ATOMS: atom_id res chain seq x y z
N MET A 1 14.16 12.62 -30.69
CA MET A 1 12.99 12.56 -29.80
C MET A 1 13.52 12.74 -28.39
N ALA A 2 13.29 13.92 -27.81
CA ALA A 2 13.61 14.19 -26.40
C ALA A 2 12.75 13.25 -25.54
N SER A 3 13.33 12.67 -24.49
CA SER A 3 12.54 11.85 -23.55
C SER A 3 11.48 12.73 -22.89
N GLU A 4 10.31 12.17 -22.57
CA GLU A 4 9.20 12.89 -21.90
C GLU A 4 9.65 13.68 -20.66
N ARG A 5 10.80 13.31 -20.06
CA ARG A 5 11.42 13.96 -18.90
C ARG A 5 11.99 15.36 -19.18
N GLU A 6 12.49 15.64 -20.38
CA GLU A 6 13.07 16.96 -20.72
C GLU A 6 12.00 18.04 -20.90
N VAL A 7 10.76 17.64 -21.23
CA VAL A 7 9.66 18.58 -21.51
C VAL A 7 9.03 19.15 -20.24
N PHE A 8 9.10 18.43 -19.11
CA PHE A 8 8.37 18.76 -17.88
C PHE A 8 9.23 19.22 -16.70
N GLY A 9 10.54 19.44 -16.89
CA GLY A 9 11.41 20.04 -15.86
C GLY A 9 11.49 19.22 -14.56
N VAL A 10 11.30 17.91 -14.64
CA VAL A 10 11.34 17.01 -13.48
C VAL A 10 12.79 16.85 -13.03
N PRO A 11 13.16 17.16 -11.76
CA PRO A 11 14.50 16.90 -11.28
C PRO A 11 14.81 15.41 -11.34
N GLU A 12 16.05 15.07 -11.71
CA GLU A 12 16.57 13.70 -11.71
C GLU A 12 16.22 13.02 -10.36
N PRO A 13 15.49 11.88 -10.37
CA PRO A 13 15.27 11.14 -9.14
C PRO A 13 16.64 10.67 -8.63
N PRO A 14 16.92 10.79 -7.32
CA PRO A 14 18.18 10.30 -6.78
C PRO A 14 18.32 8.80 -7.07
N GLU A 15 19.52 8.37 -7.49
CA GLU A 15 19.81 7.01 -7.99
C GLU A 15 19.61 5.88 -6.95
N ASP A 16 19.23 6.20 -5.70
CA ASP A 16 19.31 5.30 -4.54
C ASP A 16 17.97 4.73 -4.02
N GLY A 17 16.83 5.02 -4.66
CA GLY A 17 15.48 4.56 -4.28
C GLY A 17 15.15 3.07 -4.50
N TRP A 18 14.10 2.59 -3.82
CA TRP A 18 13.64 1.20 -3.67
C TRP A 18 13.28 0.47 -4.98
N GLY A 19 14.21 -0.32 -5.53
CA GLY A 19 13.95 -1.31 -6.60
C GLY A 19 13.56 -2.69 -6.05
N PRO A 20 12.94 -3.57 -6.86
CA PRO A 20 12.37 -4.84 -6.41
C PRO A 20 13.45 -5.86 -6.02
N HIS A 21 13.01 -6.91 -5.33
CA HIS A 21 13.75 -8.04 -4.74
C HIS A 21 14.19 -7.88 -3.27
N VAL A 22 13.18 -7.77 -2.40
CA VAL A 22 13.30 -7.90 -0.93
C VAL A 22 13.99 -9.21 -0.47
N PRO A 23 13.81 -10.39 -1.13
CA PRO A 23 14.56 -11.60 -0.78
C PRO A 23 16.06 -11.50 -1.10
N VAL A 24 16.41 -10.80 -2.18
CA VAL A 24 17.81 -10.61 -2.61
C VAL A 24 18.53 -9.64 -1.68
N MET A 25 17.87 -8.59 -1.19
CA MET A 25 18.42 -7.68 -0.19
C MET A 25 18.72 -8.39 1.14
N GLN A 26 17.82 -9.22 1.65
CA GLN A 26 18.06 -9.99 2.88
C GLN A 26 19.14 -11.06 2.70
N GLY A 27 19.15 -11.78 1.58
CA GLY A 27 20.20 -12.74 1.25
C GLY A 27 21.56 -12.09 1.06
N ARG A 28 21.63 -10.90 0.45
CA ARG A 28 22.86 -10.12 0.28
C ARG A 28 23.34 -9.49 1.59
N LEU A 29 22.45 -8.97 2.45
CA LEU A 29 22.81 -8.48 3.78
C LEU A 29 23.29 -9.62 4.68
N GLY A 30 22.63 -10.78 4.67
CA GLY A 30 23.08 -11.98 5.36
C GLY A 30 24.43 -12.45 4.84
N GLY A 31 24.59 -12.53 3.52
CA GLY A 31 25.86 -12.88 2.87
C GLY A 31 26.99 -11.89 3.18
N ILE A 32 26.74 -10.58 3.16
CA ILE A 32 27.72 -9.54 3.51
C ILE A 32 28.09 -9.62 4.99
N VAL A 33 27.14 -9.85 5.89
CA VAL A 33 27.41 -10.04 7.33
C VAL A 33 28.19 -11.33 7.58
N THR A 34 27.93 -12.42 6.84
CA THR A 34 28.75 -13.63 6.89
C THR A 34 30.16 -13.42 6.30
N ILE A 35 30.27 -12.67 5.20
CA ILE A 35 31.56 -12.28 4.58
C ILE A 35 32.38 -11.40 5.54
N LEU A 36 31.74 -10.46 6.23
CA LEU A 36 32.38 -9.60 7.24
C LEU A 36 32.70 -10.36 8.54
N GLY A 37 31.84 -11.32 8.92
CA GLY A 37 32.00 -12.15 10.12
C GLY A 37 33.11 -13.20 10.01
N ASP A 38 33.38 -13.71 8.80
CA ASP A 38 34.30 -14.84 8.60
C ASP A 38 35.42 -14.55 7.56
N TRP A 39 35.98 -13.35 7.60
CA TRP A 39 37.08 -12.92 6.72
C TRP A 39 38.35 -13.78 6.87
N ARG A 40 38.54 -14.43 8.03
CA ARG A 40 39.61 -15.44 8.24
C ARG A 40 39.31 -16.76 7.51
N GLY A 41 38.04 -17.18 7.47
CA GLY A 41 37.59 -18.41 6.82
C GLY A 41 37.61 -18.32 5.30
N MET A 42 37.07 -17.25 4.70
CA MET A 42 36.97 -17.11 3.24
C MET A 42 38.32 -16.92 2.55
N CYS A 43 39.25 -16.16 3.14
CA CYS A 43 40.62 -16.11 2.61
C CYS A 43 41.29 -17.49 2.70
N GLY A 44 41.05 -18.27 3.76
CA GLY A 44 41.57 -19.64 3.87
C GLY A 44 40.92 -20.64 2.91
N LEU A 45 39.62 -20.48 2.61
CA LEU A 45 38.83 -21.42 1.79
C LEU A 45 38.97 -21.13 0.29
N GLN A 46 38.98 -19.86 -0.14
CA GLN A 46 39.28 -19.49 -1.53
C GLN A 46 40.73 -19.83 -1.91
N LEU A 47 41.67 -19.75 -0.97
CA LEU A 47 43.07 -20.18 -1.17
C LEU A 47 43.21 -21.70 -1.32
N ARG A 48 42.23 -22.51 -0.90
CA ARG A 48 42.22 -23.98 -1.10
C ARG A 48 41.50 -24.42 -2.37
N LEU A 49 40.53 -23.65 -2.85
CA LEU A 49 39.70 -24.03 -4.01
C LEU A 49 40.26 -23.58 -5.36
N PHE A 50 41.17 -22.59 -5.39
CA PHE A 50 41.79 -22.09 -6.62
C PHE A 50 43.32 -22.02 -6.51
N PRO A 51 44.03 -23.16 -6.61
CA PRO A 51 45.50 -23.19 -6.58
C PRO A 51 46.17 -22.49 -7.77
N GLN A 52 45.41 -22.01 -8.77
CA GLN A 52 45.93 -21.40 -9.99
C GLN A 52 45.80 -19.87 -10.05
N LEU A 53 45.26 -19.21 -9.02
CA LEU A 53 45.21 -17.74 -9.02
C LEU A 53 46.62 -17.18 -8.74
N PRO A 54 47.19 -16.33 -9.61
CA PRO A 54 48.50 -15.74 -9.39
C PRO A 54 48.52 -14.95 -8.09
N HIS A 55 49.44 -15.29 -7.19
CA HIS A 55 49.61 -14.57 -5.94
C HIS A 55 50.06 -13.14 -6.23
N PRO A 56 49.41 -12.11 -5.64
CA PRO A 56 49.94 -10.76 -5.72
C PRO A 56 51.34 -10.76 -5.10
N SER A 57 52.33 -10.24 -5.82
CA SER A 57 53.70 -10.17 -5.30
C SER A 57 53.72 -9.42 -3.97
N GLU A 58 54.65 -9.78 -3.07
CA GLU A 58 54.67 -9.24 -1.69
C GLU A 58 54.62 -7.70 -1.64
N ARG A 59 55.16 -7.05 -2.67
CA ARG A 59 55.14 -5.59 -2.87
C ARG A 59 53.74 -4.99 -3.07
N HIS A 60 52.82 -5.71 -3.72
CA HIS A 60 51.47 -5.21 -4.03
C HIS A 60 50.41 -5.68 -3.04
N ARG A 61 50.70 -6.74 -2.27
CA ARG A 61 49.83 -7.29 -1.24
C ARG A 61 49.24 -6.25 -0.26
N PRO A 62 50.00 -5.27 0.29
CA PRO A 62 49.42 -4.25 1.17
C PRO A 62 48.46 -3.31 0.42
N ARG A 63 48.77 -2.94 -0.83
CA ARG A 63 47.90 -2.08 -1.66
C ARG A 63 46.60 -2.78 -2.03
N CYS A 64 46.65 -4.05 -2.44
CA CYS A 64 45.46 -4.84 -2.72
C CYS A 64 44.56 -4.95 -1.48
N ARG A 65 45.14 -5.17 -0.28
CA ARG A 65 44.38 -5.19 0.98
C ARG A 65 43.67 -3.87 1.26
N VAL A 66 44.34 -2.74 1.09
CA VAL A 66 43.74 -1.41 1.28
C VAL A 66 42.61 -1.16 0.27
N ILE A 67 42.84 -1.46 -1.01
CA ILE A 67 41.81 -1.30 -2.05
C ILE A 67 40.58 -2.16 -1.76
N THR A 68 40.77 -3.44 -1.46
CA THR A 68 39.66 -4.34 -1.10
C THR A 68 38.92 -3.87 0.14
N PHE A 69 39.63 -3.37 1.16
CA PHE A 69 39.01 -2.80 2.36
C PHE A 69 38.16 -1.56 2.04
N LEU A 70 38.67 -0.64 1.23
CA LEU A 70 37.94 0.56 0.81
C LEU A 70 36.69 0.21 -0.02
N VAL A 71 36.81 -0.74 -0.95
CA VAL A 71 35.67 -1.24 -1.73
C VAL A 71 34.63 -1.89 -0.81
N ALA A 72 35.05 -2.75 0.13
CA ALA A 72 34.15 -3.38 1.09
C ALA A 72 33.47 -2.36 2.01
N MET A 73 34.19 -1.31 2.46
CA MET A 73 33.62 -0.20 3.22
C MET A 73 32.59 0.60 2.41
N GLY A 74 32.90 0.93 1.16
CA GLY A 74 31.98 1.65 0.27
C GLY A 74 30.70 0.86 0.02
N ILE A 75 30.83 -0.44 -0.29
CA ILE A 75 29.70 -1.35 -0.42
C ILE A 75 28.89 -1.38 0.88
N SER A 76 29.54 -1.60 2.03
CA SER A 76 28.86 -1.68 3.33
C SER A 76 28.11 -0.39 3.67
N ALA A 77 28.71 0.78 3.41
CA ALA A 77 28.06 2.06 3.63
C ALA A 77 26.81 2.22 2.75
N ALA A 78 26.89 1.85 1.46
CA ALA A 78 25.74 1.90 0.56
C ALA A 78 24.61 0.95 1.00
N PHE A 79 24.94 -0.27 1.43
CA PHE A 79 23.94 -1.22 1.94
C PHE A 79 23.33 -0.78 3.28
N LEU A 80 24.13 -0.20 4.19
CA LEU A 80 23.64 0.36 5.45
C LEU A 80 22.71 1.55 5.23
N TRP A 81 23.03 2.42 4.26
CA TRP A 81 22.17 3.52 3.84
C TRP A 81 20.82 3.01 3.34
N LYS A 82 20.82 2.09 2.36
CA LYS A 82 19.57 1.47 1.87
C LYS A 82 18.81 0.77 2.99
N ALA A 83 19.50 0.05 3.88
CA ALA A 83 18.86 -0.58 5.03
C ALA A 83 18.20 0.45 5.96
N ALA A 84 18.79 1.63 6.17
CA ALA A 84 18.22 2.69 6.98
C ALA A 84 16.91 3.23 6.38
N ASP A 85 16.86 3.43 5.06
CA ASP A 85 15.63 3.84 4.38
C ASP A 85 14.54 2.76 4.47
N TRP A 86 14.90 1.47 4.49
CA TRP A 86 13.94 0.37 4.70
C TRP A 86 13.31 0.47 6.07
N GLN A 87 14.11 0.85 7.08
CA GLN A 87 13.63 1.00 8.45
C GLN A 87 12.71 2.21 8.60
N LYS A 88 12.93 3.30 7.86
CA LYS A 88 12.07 4.51 7.91
C LYS A 88 10.62 4.21 7.50
N MET A 89 10.42 3.23 6.61
CA MET A 89 9.09 2.80 6.14
C MET A 89 8.21 2.17 7.24
N GLY A 90 8.81 1.68 8.33
CA GLY A 90 8.09 0.98 9.38
C GLY A 90 7.67 -0.45 8.99
N HIS A 91 7.14 -1.23 9.95
CA HIS A 91 6.80 -2.64 9.69
C HIS A 91 5.60 -2.81 8.73
N ARG A 92 4.60 -1.91 8.79
CA ARG A 92 3.41 -1.98 7.95
C ARG A 92 3.73 -1.72 6.47
N GLY A 93 4.48 -0.66 6.17
CA GLY A 93 4.92 -0.39 4.81
C GLY A 93 5.82 -1.50 4.26
N ARG A 94 6.77 -2.00 5.05
CA ARG A 94 7.59 -3.16 4.63
C ARG A 94 6.76 -4.40 4.32
N SER A 95 5.74 -4.69 5.12
CA SER A 95 4.80 -5.79 4.85
C SER A 95 4.01 -5.56 3.57
N PHE A 96 3.52 -4.34 3.34
CA PHE A 96 2.77 -3.97 2.14
C PHE A 96 3.59 -4.14 0.85
N ILE A 97 4.87 -3.77 0.88
CA ILE A 97 5.78 -3.97 -0.26
C ILE A 97 6.20 -5.43 -0.41
N ALA A 98 6.61 -6.09 0.68
CA ALA A 98 7.24 -7.41 0.61
C ALA A 98 6.26 -8.57 0.39
N ARG A 99 4.96 -8.37 0.68
CA ARG A 99 3.92 -9.40 0.55
C ARG A 99 3.05 -9.19 -0.70
N ALA A 100 3.58 -8.55 -1.74
CA ALA A 100 2.87 -8.47 -3.02
C ALA A 100 2.68 -9.88 -3.63
N PRO A 101 1.56 -10.14 -4.32
CA PRO A 101 1.37 -11.36 -5.09
C PRO A 101 2.55 -11.61 -6.02
N SER A 102 2.93 -12.88 -6.22
CA SER A 102 3.99 -13.21 -7.16
C SER A 102 3.49 -13.03 -8.60
N ALA A 103 4.41 -12.78 -9.54
CA ALA A 103 4.06 -12.74 -10.96
C ALA A 103 3.36 -14.04 -11.41
N GLU A 104 3.78 -15.19 -10.88
CA GLU A 104 3.13 -16.48 -11.14
C GLU A 104 1.67 -16.52 -10.65
N GLU A 105 1.40 -16.04 -9.43
CA GLU A 105 0.04 -15.99 -8.88
C GLU A 105 -0.85 -15.06 -9.72
N ILE A 106 -0.32 -13.91 -10.12
CA ILE A 106 -1.03 -12.95 -10.97
C ILE A 106 -1.31 -13.56 -12.34
N SER A 107 -0.30 -14.19 -12.97
CA SER A 107 -0.45 -14.82 -14.29
C SER A 107 -1.44 -15.98 -14.30
N GLN A 108 -1.57 -16.74 -13.21
CA GLN A 108 -2.58 -17.80 -13.11
C GLN A 108 -4.01 -17.28 -13.27
N PHE A 109 -4.27 -16.02 -12.94
CA PHE A 109 -5.60 -15.41 -13.05
C PHE A 109 -5.74 -14.43 -14.23
N ALA A 110 -4.76 -13.56 -14.41
CA ALA A 110 -4.77 -12.49 -15.40
C ALA A 110 -4.18 -12.89 -16.77
N GLY A 111 -3.44 -14.00 -16.83
CA GLY A 111 -2.78 -14.47 -18.05
C GLY A 111 -1.32 -14.01 -18.19
N GLU A 112 -0.76 -14.20 -19.38
CA GLU A 112 0.69 -14.04 -19.64
C GLU A 112 1.17 -12.58 -19.64
N ASN A 113 0.26 -11.60 -19.73
CA ASN A 113 0.59 -10.17 -19.74
C ASN A 113 0.68 -9.56 -18.33
N ALA A 114 0.86 -10.38 -17.28
CA ALA A 114 0.96 -9.90 -15.92
C ALA A 114 2.20 -8.99 -15.72
N MET A 115 1.99 -7.83 -15.09
CA MET A 115 3.04 -6.89 -14.74
C MET A 115 3.58 -7.17 -13.34
N ALA A 116 4.71 -6.56 -12.99
CA ALA A 116 5.19 -6.56 -11.61
C ALA A 116 4.40 -5.53 -10.79
N PRO A 117 3.87 -5.87 -9.59
CA PRO A 117 3.14 -4.92 -8.77
C PRO A 117 3.95 -3.67 -8.44
N VAL A 118 3.43 -2.49 -8.78
CA VAL A 118 4.01 -1.20 -8.36
C VAL A 118 3.31 -0.70 -7.10
N ARG A 119 4.01 -0.85 -5.97
CA ARG A 119 3.53 -0.40 -4.65
C ARG A 119 4.50 0.61 -4.06
N VAL A 120 3.99 1.77 -3.66
CA VAL A 120 4.75 2.84 -3.01
C VAL A 120 4.19 3.11 -1.63
N TYR A 121 5.08 3.16 -0.64
CA TYR A 121 4.70 3.47 0.73
C TYR A 121 5.73 4.39 1.38
N VAL A 122 5.27 5.55 1.84
CA VAL A 122 6.10 6.51 2.58
C VAL A 122 5.77 6.45 4.06
N GLY A 123 6.77 6.10 4.86
CA GLY A 123 6.67 6.02 6.31
C GLY A 123 6.55 7.40 6.97
N ARG A 124 5.97 7.44 8.17
CA ARG A 124 5.74 8.71 8.90
C ARG A 124 7.03 9.47 9.22
N ARG A 125 8.15 8.77 9.35
CA ARG A 125 9.48 9.32 9.66
C ARG A 125 10.30 9.69 8.42
N SER A 126 9.80 9.40 7.21
CA SER A 126 10.54 9.70 5.98
C SER A 126 10.75 11.20 5.80
N GLU A 127 9.71 12.00 6.07
CA GLU A 127 9.80 13.46 5.99
C GLU A 127 9.03 14.15 7.11
N ARG A 128 9.34 15.44 7.33
CA ARG A 128 8.79 16.23 8.46
C ARG A 128 7.34 16.64 8.22
N THR A 129 7.03 17.22 7.07
CA THR A 129 5.70 17.78 6.75
C THR A 129 4.84 16.79 5.95
N ALA A 130 3.52 17.02 5.96
CA ALA A 130 2.58 16.21 5.16
C ALA A 130 2.85 16.33 3.66
N ARG A 131 3.05 17.57 3.19
CA ARG A 131 3.43 17.88 1.81
C ARG A 131 4.71 17.18 1.37
N ALA A 132 5.80 17.29 2.14
CA ALA A 132 7.08 16.68 1.77
C ALA A 132 6.99 15.14 1.68
N ARG A 133 6.19 14.49 2.55
CA ARG A 133 5.93 13.05 2.43
C ARG A 133 5.13 12.70 1.17
N ALA A 134 4.18 13.55 0.79
CA ALA A 134 3.38 13.38 -0.42
C ALA A 134 4.22 13.57 -1.70
N GLU A 135 5.09 14.59 -1.72
CA GLU A 135 6.03 14.83 -2.82
C GLU A 135 7.02 13.68 -2.96
N LEU A 136 7.56 13.16 -1.84
CA LEU A 136 8.39 11.96 -1.85
C LEU A 136 7.62 10.75 -2.40
N ALA A 137 6.34 10.58 -2.03
CA ALA A 137 5.52 9.50 -2.54
C ALA A 137 5.30 9.60 -4.06
N LEU A 138 5.07 10.81 -4.58
CA LEU A 138 4.96 11.07 -6.02
C LEU A 138 6.27 10.75 -6.74
N LEU A 139 7.41 11.20 -6.23
CA LEU A 139 8.72 10.92 -6.82
C LEU A 139 8.99 9.42 -6.90
N GLU A 140 8.72 8.68 -5.81
CA GLU A 140 8.86 7.23 -5.79
C GLU A 140 7.88 6.53 -6.76
N LEU A 141 6.65 7.05 -6.90
CA LEU A 141 5.68 6.53 -7.85
C LEU A 141 6.10 6.74 -9.30
N ILE A 142 6.60 7.92 -9.65
CA ILE A 142 7.17 8.19 -10.98
C ILE A 142 8.38 7.29 -11.23
N ARG A 143 9.30 7.19 -10.28
CA ARG A 143 10.51 6.38 -10.39
C ARG A 143 10.20 4.89 -10.60
N ALA A 144 9.13 4.40 -9.98
CA ALA A 144 8.69 3.02 -10.10
C ALA A 144 7.84 2.74 -11.36
N GLY A 145 7.64 3.72 -12.24
CA GLY A 145 6.79 3.56 -13.44
C GLY A 145 5.30 3.49 -13.12
N GLY A 146 4.86 4.05 -11.98
CA GLY A 146 3.49 3.93 -11.51
C GLY A 146 2.44 4.52 -12.45
N PHE A 147 2.80 5.54 -13.23
CA PHE A 147 1.91 6.16 -14.23
C PHE A 147 1.97 5.49 -15.61
N GLU A 148 2.83 4.48 -15.80
CA GLU A 148 2.84 3.64 -17.01
C GLU A 148 1.75 2.55 -16.98
N HIS A 149 1.17 2.32 -15.80
CA HIS A 149 0.05 1.41 -15.59
C HIS A 149 -1.27 2.07 -15.98
N SER A 150 -2.29 1.29 -16.31
CA SER A 150 -3.63 1.80 -16.67
C SER A 150 -4.41 2.36 -15.48
N ALA A 151 -3.99 2.07 -14.24
CA ALA A 151 -4.67 2.52 -13.02
C ALA A 151 -3.67 2.96 -11.94
N VAL A 152 -4.01 4.03 -11.20
CA VAL A 152 -3.30 4.50 -10.01
C VAL A 152 -4.29 4.57 -8.86
N VAL A 153 -3.95 3.99 -7.70
CA VAL A 153 -4.77 4.02 -6.49
C VAL A 153 -4.08 4.81 -5.40
N VAL A 154 -4.70 5.94 -5.01
CA VAL A 154 -4.27 6.74 -3.86
C VAL A 154 -4.94 6.21 -2.60
N VAL A 155 -4.13 5.82 -1.62
CA VAL A 155 -4.63 5.17 -0.40
C VAL A 155 -4.39 6.01 0.83
N VAL A 156 -5.44 6.13 1.64
CA VAL A 156 -5.33 6.65 3.00
C VAL A 156 -5.37 5.49 4.01
N PRO A 157 -4.22 5.10 4.60
CA PRO A 157 -4.17 4.00 5.55
C PRO A 157 -4.88 4.34 6.87
N VAL A 158 -5.08 3.34 7.73
CA VAL A 158 -5.51 3.62 9.12
C VAL A 158 -4.34 4.19 9.95
N GLY A 159 -4.63 4.68 11.16
CA GLY A 159 -3.65 5.41 11.99
C GLY A 159 -2.32 4.67 12.23
N SER A 160 -2.32 3.34 12.26
CA SER A 160 -1.10 2.53 12.44
C SER A 160 -0.24 2.41 11.17
N GLY A 161 -0.73 2.91 10.03
CA GLY A 161 -0.18 2.66 8.69
C GLY A 161 -0.58 1.31 8.08
N TRP A 162 -1.40 0.51 8.77
CA TRP A 162 -1.87 -0.76 8.23
C TRP A 162 -2.88 -0.53 7.10
N MET A 163 -2.87 -1.46 6.14
CA MET A 163 -3.81 -1.56 5.04
C MET A 163 -4.18 -3.03 4.89
N ASP A 164 -5.43 -3.31 4.59
CA ASP A 164 -5.92 -4.68 4.44
C ASP A 164 -5.47 -5.28 3.10
N PRO A 165 -4.73 -6.41 3.08
CA PRO A 165 -4.31 -7.05 1.84
C PRO A 165 -5.45 -7.49 0.95
N GLY A 166 -6.62 -7.77 1.52
CA GLY A 166 -7.79 -8.20 0.77
C GLY A 166 -8.26 -7.19 -0.27
N TRP A 167 -8.01 -5.89 -0.11
CA TRP A 167 -8.40 -4.90 -1.12
C TRP A 167 -7.30 -4.66 -2.17
N TYR A 168 -6.02 -4.60 -1.77
CA TYR A 168 -4.93 -4.26 -2.72
C TYR A 168 -4.39 -5.50 -3.47
N ASP A 169 -4.34 -6.68 -2.84
CA ASP A 169 -3.99 -7.91 -3.55
C ASP A 169 -5.09 -8.25 -4.57
N THR A 170 -6.34 -7.85 -4.27
CA THR A 170 -7.47 -8.02 -5.17
C THR A 170 -7.23 -7.26 -6.46
N LEU A 171 -6.83 -5.99 -6.39
CA LEU A 171 -6.56 -5.19 -7.58
C LEU A 171 -5.33 -5.70 -8.35
N ASP A 172 -4.25 -6.06 -7.64
CA ASP A 172 -3.03 -6.58 -8.28
C ASP A 172 -3.30 -7.87 -9.06
N ILE A 173 -4.16 -8.77 -8.57
CA ILE A 173 -4.51 -10.00 -9.30
C ILE A 173 -5.60 -9.72 -10.35
N MET A 174 -6.64 -8.97 -9.99
CA MET A 174 -7.80 -8.65 -10.84
C MET A 174 -7.39 -7.95 -12.14
N LEU A 175 -6.45 -7.01 -12.03
CA LEU A 175 -5.98 -6.18 -13.14
C LEU A 175 -4.68 -6.67 -13.76
N GLY A 176 -4.20 -7.87 -13.38
CA GLY A 176 -2.91 -8.37 -13.89
C GLY A 176 -1.73 -7.50 -13.49
N SER A 177 -1.85 -6.81 -12.35
CA SER A 177 -0.93 -5.80 -11.86
C SER A 177 -0.73 -4.63 -12.81
N ASP A 178 -1.65 -4.40 -13.74
CA ASP A 178 -1.79 -3.15 -14.50
C ASP A 178 -2.43 -2.05 -13.62
N VAL A 179 -1.90 -1.92 -12.40
CA VAL A 179 -2.31 -0.96 -11.38
C VAL A 179 -1.12 -0.63 -10.49
N SER A 180 -0.97 0.64 -10.16
CA SER A 180 -0.02 1.11 -9.16
C SER A 180 -0.75 1.61 -7.92
N THR A 181 -0.17 1.37 -6.74
CA THR A 181 -0.77 1.76 -5.46
C THR A 181 0.21 2.62 -4.66
N VAL A 182 -0.28 3.74 -4.12
CA VAL A 182 0.54 4.67 -3.33
C VAL A 182 -0.12 5.03 -2.01
N ALA A 183 0.65 4.96 -0.92
CA ALA A 183 0.18 5.25 0.43
C ALA A 183 1.20 6.06 1.24
N VAL A 184 0.69 6.92 2.13
CA VAL A 184 1.52 7.68 3.07
C VAL A 184 1.01 7.52 4.50
N GLN A 185 1.92 7.18 5.41
CA GLN A 185 1.61 7.02 6.83
C GLN A 185 1.63 8.36 7.58
N TYR A 186 0.58 8.65 8.34
CA TYR A 186 0.46 9.87 9.15
C TYR A 186 0.67 9.68 10.66
N SER A 187 0.51 8.47 11.19
CA SER A 187 0.58 8.18 12.63
C SER A 187 1.15 6.78 12.93
N TYR A 188 1.42 6.53 14.21
CA TYR A 188 1.73 5.20 14.76
C TYR A 188 0.63 4.69 15.71
N LEU A 189 -0.34 5.54 16.03
CA LEU A 189 -1.41 5.20 16.96
C LEU A 189 -2.44 4.29 16.29
N THR A 190 -2.91 3.28 17.02
CA THR A 190 -4.08 2.49 16.58
C THR A 190 -5.28 3.41 16.37
N SER A 191 -6.19 3.03 15.45
CA SER A 191 -7.24 3.89 14.89
C SER A 191 -8.11 4.61 15.93
N VAL A 192 -8.45 3.97 17.06
CA VAL A 192 -9.23 4.61 18.14
C VAL A 192 -8.42 5.69 18.87
N ARG A 193 -7.13 5.44 19.11
CA ARG A 193 -6.23 6.39 19.79
C ARG A 193 -5.81 7.54 18.88
N SER A 194 -5.64 7.29 17.58
CA SER A 194 -5.33 8.35 16.62
C SER A 194 -6.46 9.36 16.50
N LEU A 195 -7.73 8.92 16.63
CA LEU A 195 -8.91 9.77 16.57
C LEU A 195 -8.98 10.77 17.74
N LEU A 196 -8.67 10.29 18.94
CA LEU A 196 -8.76 11.09 20.17
C LEU A 196 -7.60 12.07 20.32
N ALA A 197 -6.43 11.75 19.77
CA ALA A 197 -5.25 12.57 19.92
C ALA A 197 -5.24 13.76 18.96
N HIS A 198 -5.32 13.52 17.63
CA HIS A 198 -5.15 14.57 16.62
C HIS A 198 -5.78 14.18 15.26
N PRO A 199 -7.09 14.40 15.06
CA PRO A 199 -7.76 14.08 13.79
C PRO A 199 -7.31 14.97 12.61
N GLU A 200 -6.81 16.18 12.88
CA GLU A 200 -6.42 17.15 11.84
C GLU A 200 -5.20 16.69 11.04
N TYR A 201 -4.20 16.08 11.68
CA TYR A 201 -3.01 15.57 10.98
C TYR A 201 -3.33 14.47 9.96
N SER A 202 -4.39 13.69 10.21
CA SER A 202 -4.76 12.60 9.31
C SER A 202 -5.52 13.09 8.09
N VAL A 203 -6.29 14.17 8.23
CA VAL A 203 -6.94 14.86 7.11
C VAL A 203 -5.92 15.62 6.29
N GLU A 204 -5.01 16.36 6.94
CA GLU A 204 -3.93 17.09 6.26
C GLU A 204 -3.09 16.15 5.39
N GLN A 205 -2.61 15.02 5.93
CA GLN A 205 -1.81 14.09 5.14
C GLN A 205 -2.56 13.49 3.95
N ALA A 206 -3.84 13.15 4.12
CA ALA A 206 -4.66 12.62 3.04
C ALA A 206 -4.86 13.66 1.93
N ARG A 207 -5.10 14.92 2.33
CA ARG A 207 -5.23 16.07 1.44
C ARG A 207 -3.98 16.30 0.63
N GLU A 208 -2.83 16.43 1.28
CA GLU A 208 -1.56 16.67 0.60
C GLU A 208 -1.20 15.54 -0.37
N LEU A 209 -1.43 14.28 0.01
CA LEU A 209 -1.16 13.15 -0.88
C LEU A 209 -2.04 13.19 -2.14
N PHE A 210 -3.34 13.42 -1.97
CA PHE A 210 -4.26 13.50 -3.09
C PHE A 210 -3.94 14.69 -3.99
N GLU A 211 -3.76 15.89 -3.43
CA GLU A 211 -3.44 17.11 -4.18
C GLU A 211 -2.16 16.93 -5.00
N VAL A 212 -1.05 16.48 -4.41
CA VAL A 212 0.22 16.25 -5.12
C VAL A 212 0.07 15.31 -6.31
N ILE A 213 -0.61 14.17 -6.11
CA ILE A 213 -0.77 13.16 -7.16
C ILE A 213 -1.75 13.64 -8.23
N TYR A 214 -2.85 14.28 -7.83
CA TYR A 214 -3.87 14.80 -8.73
C TYR A 214 -3.30 15.92 -9.61
N ASP A 215 -2.52 16.84 -9.04
CA ASP A 215 -1.84 17.91 -9.78
C ASP A 215 -0.91 17.35 -10.84
N TYR A 216 -0.14 16.31 -10.53
CA TYR A 216 0.71 15.64 -11.52
C TYR A 216 -0.12 14.89 -12.57
N TRP A 217 -1.12 14.12 -12.13
CA TRP A 217 -1.99 13.33 -13.01
C TRP A 217 -2.78 14.19 -14.01
N THR A 218 -3.20 15.39 -13.62
CA THR A 218 -3.91 16.33 -14.50
C THR A 218 -3.02 16.95 -15.57
N GLN A 219 -1.70 16.96 -15.37
CA GLN A 219 -0.72 17.42 -16.37
C GLN A 219 -0.43 16.35 -17.44
N LEU A 220 -0.76 15.08 -17.18
CA LEU A 220 -0.60 14.01 -18.16
C LEU A 220 -1.59 14.16 -19.34
N PRO A 221 -1.20 13.77 -20.57
CA PRO A 221 -2.10 13.77 -21.72
C PRO A 221 -3.38 12.97 -21.41
N ARG A 222 -4.56 13.56 -21.67
CA ARG A 222 -5.85 12.96 -21.29
C ARG A 222 -6.07 11.56 -21.85
N ASP A 223 -5.54 11.29 -23.05
CA ASP A 223 -5.72 10.02 -23.74
C ASP A 223 -4.78 8.91 -23.23
N ASN A 224 -3.70 9.29 -22.53
CA ASN A 224 -2.67 8.36 -22.06
C ASN A 224 -2.57 8.27 -20.53
N ARG A 225 -3.28 9.12 -19.79
CA ARG A 225 -3.17 9.12 -18.33
C ARG A 225 -3.93 7.94 -17.70
N PRO A 226 -3.41 7.32 -16.63
CA PRO A 226 -4.08 6.23 -15.92
C PRO A 226 -5.45 6.65 -15.39
N LYS A 227 -6.33 5.68 -15.16
CA LYS A 227 -7.50 5.89 -14.31
C LYS A 227 -7.05 6.15 -12.87
N LEU A 228 -7.55 7.22 -12.26
CA LEU A 228 -7.20 7.59 -10.88
C LEU A 228 -8.31 7.12 -9.94
N TYR A 229 -7.95 6.28 -8.97
CA TYR A 229 -8.85 5.78 -7.93
C TYR A 229 -8.40 6.21 -6.55
N MET A 230 -9.35 6.23 -5.62
CA MET A 230 -9.06 6.46 -4.20
C MET A 230 -9.56 5.31 -3.34
N HIS A 231 -8.81 5.00 -2.28
CA HIS A 231 -9.21 4.03 -1.29
C HIS A 231 -8.90 4.52 0.14
N GLY A 232 -9.72 4.09 1.08
CA GLY A 232 -9.48 4.27 2.50
C GLY A 232 -10.33 3.30 3.30
N MET A 233 -9.89 2.96 4.50
CA MET A 233 -10.64 2.07 5.40
C MET A 233 -10.86 2.75 6.74
N SER A 234 -12.06 2.65 7.31
CA SER A 234 -12.34 3.13 8.67
C SER A 234 -11.98 4.62 8.86
N GLN A 235 -10.93 4.94 9.61
CA GLN A 235 -10.41 6.31 9.71
C GLN A 235 -9.92 6.86 8.36
N GLY A 236 -9.36 6.00 7.51
CA GLY A 236 -8.95 6.35 6.14
C GLY A 236 -10.12 6.88 5.31
N VAL A 237 -11.32 6.27 5.43
CA VAL A 237 -12.54 6.75 4.76
C VAL A 237 -12.90 8.16 5.19
N PHE A 238 -12.88 8.42 6.50
CA PHE A 238 -13.19 9.76 7.03
C PHE A 238 -12.23 10.82 6.48
N ASN A 239 -10.93 10.50 6.46
CA ASN A 239 -9.91 11.41 5.96
C ASN A 239 -10.04 11.65 4.46
N SER A 240 -10.26 10.59 3.67
CA SER A 240 -10.44 10.70 2.22
C SER A 240 -11.73 11.44 1.86
N GLN A 241 -12.83 11.20 2.58
CA GLN A 241 -14.08 11.94 2.39
C GLN A 241 -13.95 13.43 2.72
N SER A 242 -13.11 13.77 3.69
CA SER A 242 -12.80 15.17 4.05
C SER A 242 -11.81 15.81 3.07
N THR A 243 -11.13 14.99 2.27
CA THR A 243 -10.10 15.41 1.32
C THR A 243 -10.68 15.73 -0.05
N VAL A 244 -11.66 14.97 -0.53
CA VAL A 244 -12.29 15.18 -1.86
C VAL A 244 -13.18 16.42 -1.79
N PRO A 245 -12.75 17.59 -2.28
CA PRO A 245 -13.59 18.77 -2.26
C PRO A 245 -14.52 18.64 -3.46
N LEU A 246 -15.83 18.60 -3.22
CA LEU A 246 -16.87 18.43 -4.25
C LEU A 246 -16.73 19.41 -5.45
N ARG A 247 -16.01 20.52 -5.24
CA ARG A 247 -15.74 21.59 -6.20
C ARG A 247 -14.53 21.37 -7.12
N ASP A 248 -13.53 20.58 -6.72
CA ASP A 248 -12.29 20.36 -7.51
C ASP A 248 -12.42 19.15 -8.46
N VAL A 249 -13.38 18.26 -8.19
CA VAL A 249 -13.80 17.13 -9.03
C VAL A 249 -14.56 17.57 -10.30
N LEU A 250 -14.99 18.84 -10.38
CA LEU A 250 -15.83 19.35 -11.47
C LEU A 250 -15.10 19.47 -12.82
N GLY A 251 -13.75 19.53 -12.84
CA GLY A 251 -12.96 19.64 -14.07
C GLY A 251 -12.51 18.29 -14.66
N ALA A 252 -12.08 17.36 -13.80
CA ALA A 252 -11.69 16.00 -14.15
C ALA A 252 -11.91 15.08 -12.93
N PRO A 253 -13.08 14.44 -12.80
CA PRO A 253 -13.34 13.57 -11.66
C PRO A 253 -12.36 12.39 -11.64
N ASN A 254 -12.06 11.89 -10.45
CA ASN A 254 -11.42 10.60 -10.31
C ASN A 254 -12.36 9.51 -10.86
N ASN A 255 -11.81 8.39 -11.31
CA ASN A 255 -12.56 7.35 -12.00
C ASN A 255 -13.38 6.47 -11.05
N GLY A 256 -13.12 6.54 -9.76
CA GLY A 256 -13.91 5.83 -8.76
C GLY A 256 -13.28 5.88 -7.37
N THR A 257 -14.05 5.48 -6.37
CA THR A 257 -13.58 5.40 -4.99
C THR A 257 -14.29 4.29 -4.25
N LEU A 258 -13.53 3.48 -3.52
CA LEU A 258 -14.08 2.42 -2.67
C LEU A 258 -13.80 2.71 -1.19
N TRP A 259 -14.87 2.81 -0.39
CA TRP A 259 -14.81 3.19 1.03
C TRP A 259 -15.49 2.16 1.95
N PRO A 260 -14.78 1.10 2.35
CA PRO A 260 -15.23 0.17 3.38
C PRO A 260 -15.29 0.84 4.77
N GLY A 261 -16.45 0.74 5.43
CA GLY A 261 -16.59 1.14 6.82
C GLY A 261 -16.61 2.65 7.06
N SER A 262 -17.35 3.40 6.24
CA SER A 262 -17.57 4.83 6.47
C SER A 262 -18.11 5.07 7.88
N ARG A 263 -17.46 5.97 8.62
CA ARG A 263 -17.76 6.19 10.04
C ARG A 263 -18.92 7.15 10.23
N PHE A 264 -19.60 6.98 11.35
CA PHE A 264 -20.71 7.83 11.79
C PHE A 264 -20.37 9.32 11.93
N LEU A 265 -19.09 9.66 12.06
CA LEU A 265 -18.62 11.05 12.15
C LEU A 265 -18.52 11.76 10.79
N SER A 266 -18.52 11.03 9.68
CA SER A 266 -18.41 11.61 8.34
C SER A 266 -19.62 12.51 8.03
N PRO A 267 -19.43 13.71 7.46
CA PRO A 267 -20.53 14.55 6.99
C PRO A 267 -21.44 13.82 5.99
N ILE A 268 -20.87 13.01 5.10
CA ILE A 268 -21.62 12.19 4.12
C ILE A 268 -22.50 11.17 4.85
N TRP A 269 -21.95 10.49 5.85
CA TRP A 269 -22.71 9.55 6.66
C TRP A 269 -23.81 10.26 7.47
N GLN A 270 -23.47 11.41 8.08
CA GLN A 270 -24.43 12.19 8.86
C GLN A 270 -25.58 12.70 8.00
N HIS A 271 -25.31 13.14 6.77
CA HIS A 271 -26.35 13.55 5.82
C HIS A 271 -27.29 12.39 5.49
N ALA A 272 -26.74 11.24 5.09
CA ALA A 272 -27.53 10.02 4.84
C ALA A 272 -28.36 9.59 6.06
N ARG A 273 -27.84 9.79 7.28
CA ARG A 273 -28.51 9.45 8.54
C ARG A 273 -29.48 10.50 9.05
N ASN A 274 -29.30 11.78 8.74
CA ASN A 274 -30.12 12.87 9.27
C ASN A 274 -31.34 13.16 8.39
N ASP A 275 -31.25 12.93 7.08
CA ASP A 275 -32.34 13.17 6.12
C ASP A 275 -33.33 11.99 6.00
N ARG A 276 -33.34 11.15 7.03
CA ARG A 276 -34.17 9.94 7.12
C ARG A 276 -35.58 10.29 7.65
N LEU A 277 -36.60 9.47 7.35
CA LEU A 277 -37.95 9.76 7.89
C LEU A 277 -37.92 9.80 9.44
N PRO A 278 -38.66 10.72 10.08
CA PRO A 278 -38.71 10.86 11.54
C PRO A 278 -39.15 9.59 12.27
N GLY A 279 -38.60 9.34 13.47
CA GLY A 279 -39.08 8.30 14.40
C GLY A 279 -38.45 6.91 14.26
N SER A 280 -37.54 6.70 13.33
CA SER A 280 -37.01 5.35 13.05
C SER A 280 -35.62 5.13 13.61
N PRO A 281 -35.22 3.90 13.96
CA PRO A 281 -33.81 3.57 14.14
C PRO A 281 -33.12 3.57 12.77
N ALA A 282 -31.99 4.27 12.65
CA ALA A 282 -31.31 4.48 11.37
C ALA A 282 -30.90 3.17 10.65
N TRP A 283 -30.75 2.06 11.38
CA TRP A 283 -30.25 0.76 10.89
C TRP A 283 -31.32 -0.35 10.83
N MET A 284 -32.58 -0.07 11.18
CA MET A 284 -33.67 -1.08 11.24
C MET A 284 -34.76 -0.92 10.18
N ARG A 285 -34.58 0.00 9.21
CA ARG A 285 -35.54 0.21 8.12
C ARG A 285 -35.10 -0.35 6.77
N GLU A 286 -33.82 -0.68 6.63
CA GLU A 286 -33.35 -1.46 5.50
C GLU A 286 -33.87 -2.88 5.64
N GLU A 287 -34.00 -3.59 4.52
CA GLU A 287 -34.20 -5.03 4.57
C GLU A 287 -33.12 -5.59 5.48
N ARG A 288 -33.54 -6.34 6.51
CA ARG A 288 -32.59 -6.89 7.49
C ARG A 288 -31.50 -7.61 6.72
N ALA A 289 -30.25 -7.41 7.12
CA ALA A 289 -29.16 -8.19 6.53
C ALA A 289 -29.54 -9.68 6.63
N LEU A 290 -29.21 -10.47 5.61
CA LEU A 290 -29.70 -11.85 5.44
C LEU A 290 -29.43 -12.75 6.67
N ASP A 291 -28.48 -12.35 7.51
CA ASP A 291 -28.03 -13.01 8.73
C ASP A 291 -28.69 -12.48 10.02
N VAL A 292 -29.51 -11.42 9.96
CA VAL A 292 -30.26 -10.88 11.10
C VAL A 292 -31.63 -11.57 11.19
N SER A 293 -31.84 -12.35 12.25
CA SER A 293 -33.09 -13.06 12.51
C SER A 293 -34.33 -12.15 12.40
N GLU A 294 -35.38 -12.65 11.75
CA GLU A 294 -36.71 -12.00 11.67
C GLU A 294 -37.36 -11.81 13.05
N GLU A 295 -36.94 -12.60 14.04
CA GLU A 295 -37.42 -12.51 15.42
C GLU A 295 -36.76 -11.38 16.20
N PHE A 296 -35.69 -10.77 15.69
CA PHE A 296 -35.03 -9.67 16.39
C PHE A 296 -36.01 -8.52 16.67
N ARG A 297 -36.04 -8.08 17.93
CA ARG A 297 -36.85 -6.95 18.43
C ARG A 297 -35.94 -6.01 19.20
N TRP A 298 -36.11 -4.71 18.97
CA TRP A 298 -35.34 -3.70 19.67
C TRP A 298 -35.89 -3.45 21.07
N PHE A 299 -35.03 -3.57 22.06
CA PHE A 299 -35.28 -3.20 23.45
C PHE A 299 -34.20 -2.21 23.89
N PRO A 300 -34.54 -0.94 24.20
CA PRO A 300 -33.57 0.16 24.24
C PRO A 300 -32.31 -0.09 25.07
N VAL A 301 -32.45 -0.67 26.27
CA VAL A 301 -31.29 -0.94 27.15
C VAL A 301 -30.58 -2.23 26.75
N MET A 302 -31.34 -3.31 26.53
CA MET A 302 -30.80 -4.63 26.24
C MET A 302 -30.07 -4.67 24.90
N THR A 303 -30.69 -4.12 23.85
CA THR A 303 -30.09 -4.07 22.51
C THR A 303 -28.86 -3.18 22.49
N MET A 304 -28.84 -2.07 23.23
CA MET A 304 -27.64 -1.22 23.33
C MET A 304 -26.51 -1.90 24.09
N PHE A 305 -26.82 -2.67 25.13
CA PHE A 305 -25.84 -3.48 25.85
C PHE A 305 -25.27 -4.61 24.96
N GLN A 306 -26.12 -5.32 24.22
CA GLN A 306 -25.72 -6.32 23.23
C GLN A 306 -24.80 -5.71 22.16
N LEU A 307 -25.19 -4.57 21.57
CA LEU A 307 -24.35 -3.83 20.61
C LEU A 307 -22.99 -3.44 21.19
N ALA A 308 -22.92 -3.08 22.47
CA ALA A 308 -21.65 -2.75 23.12
C ALA A 308 -20.73 -3.98 23.24
N LEU A 309 -21.29 -5.15 23.55
CA LEU A 309 -20.56 -6.42 23.56
C LEU A 309 -20.12 -6.82 22.15
N ASP A 310 -21.01 -6.74 21.17
CA ASP A 310 -20.72 -7.03 19.76
C ASP A 310 -19.60 -6.14 19.23
N MET A 311 -19.61 -4.85 19.59
CA MET A 311 -18.57 -3.91 19.21
C MET A 311 -17.21 -4.28 19.84
N ALA A 312 -17.18 -4.84 21.05
CA ALA A 312 -15.96 -5.30 21.70
C ALA A 312 -15.31 -6.50 20.98
N ILE A 313 -16.11 -7.33 20.29
CA ILE A 313 -15.63 -8.49 19.52
C ILE A 313 -15.67 -8.26 17.99
N SER A 314 -16.01 -7.06 17.53
CA SER A 314 -16.25 -6.74 16.11
C SER A 314 -15.06 -6.97 15.17
N LEU A 315 -13.85 -7.16 15.71
CA LEU A 315 -12.63 -7.50 14.96
C LEU A 315 -12.33 -9.01 14.96
N GLN A 316 -13.23 -9.85 15.45
CA GLN A 316 -13.04 -11.30 15.59
C GLN A 316 -14.10 -12.11 14.83
N VAL A 317 -15.02 -11.45 14.14
CA VAL A 317 -16.11 -12.10 13.39
C VAL A 317 -15.86 -11.85 11.90
N PRO A 318 -15.26 -12.80 11.15
CA PRO A 318 -14.95 -12.60 9.74
C PRO A 318 -16.20 -12.22 8.94
N ARG A 319 -16.05 -11.33 7.96
CA ARG A 319 -17.13 -10.79 7.10
C ARG A 319 -18.13 -9.85 7.81
N TYR A 320 -18.13 -9.83 9.14
CA TYR A 320 -19.08 -9.06 9.93
C TYR A 320 -18.37 -8.06 10.86
N GLY A 321 -19.12 -7.12 11.40
CA GLY A 321 -18.57 -6.08 12.28
C GLY A 321 -17.58 -5.16 11.56
N HIS A 322 -16.33 -5.13 12.01
CA HIS A 322 -15.26 -4.32 11.42
C HIS A 322 -14.13 -5.18 10.82
N PHE A 323 -14.45 -6.43 10.46
CA PHE A 323 -13.55 -7.38 9.81
C PHE A 323 -13.93 -7.54 8.33
N TYR A 324 -13.17 -6.91 7.44
CA TYR A 324 -13.35 -7.04 6.01
C TYR A 324 -12.61 -8.26 5.47
N VAL A 325 -13.12 -8.85 4.40
CA VAL A 325 -12.49 -10.00 3.74
C VAL A 325 -12.34 -9.76 2.24
N ALA A 326 -11.34 -10.38 1.64
CA ALA A 326 -11.07 -10.24 0.21
C ALA A 326 -12.28 -10.58 -0.69
N PRO A 327 -13.09 -11.63 -0.43
CA PRO A 327 -14.30 -11.90 -1.21
C PRO A 327 -15.26 -10.72 -1.36
N ASP A 328 -15.40 -9.90 -0.33
CA ASP A 328 -16.31 -8.75 -0.35
C ASP A 328 -15.69 -7.57 -1.10
N TYR A 329 -14.35 -7.44 -1.03
CA TYR A 329 -13.61 -6.48 -1.85
C TYR A 329 -13.63 -6.80 -3.33
N ILE A 330 -13.61 -8.08 -3.70
CA ILE A 330 -13.57 -8.51 -5.12
C ILE A 330 -14.79 -8.00 -5.88
N ASP A 331 -15.98 -8.21 -5.33
CA ASP A 331 -17.21 -7.77 -6.00
C ASP A 331 -17.29 -6.24 -6.04
N ALA A 332 -16.98 -5.58 -4.92
CA ALA A 332 -17.03 -4.13 -4.84
C ALA A 332 -16.01 -3.44 -5.78
N TRP A 333 -14.78 -3.95 -5.85
CA TRP A 333 -13.78 -3.41 -6.77
C TRP A 333 -14.13 -3.67 -8.23
N ALA A 334 -14.69 -4.83 -8.56
CA ALA A 334 -15.11 -5.12 -9.92
C ALA A 334 -16.15 -4.11 -10.44
N GLU A 335 -17.10 -3.70 -9.59
CA GLU A 335 -18.07 -2.65 -9.94
C GLU A 335 -17.42 -1.27 -10.13
N VAL A 336 -16.39 -0.96 -9.34
CA VAL A 336 -15.68 0.34 -9.40
C VAL A 336 -14.73 0.44 -10.60
N VAL A 337 -13.91 -0.60 -10.85
CA VAL A 337 -12.87 -0.55 -11.89
C VAL A 337 -13.33 -1.09 -13.23
N GLN A 338 -14.41 -1.90 -13.23
CA GLN A 338 -15.03 -2.52 -14.40
C GLN A 338 -13.99 -3.20 -15.31
N PRO A 339 -13.30 -4.24 -14.82
CA PRO A 339 -12.24 -4.89 -15.58
C PRO A 339 -12.81 -5.57 -16.82
N GLU A 340 -12.07 -5.54 -17.93
CA GLU A 340 -12.51 -6.13 -19.19
C GLU A 340 -12.73 -7.65 -19.03
N GLY A 341 -13.83 -8.16 -19.59
CA GLY A 341 -14.16 -9.59 -19.54
C GLY A 341 -14.52 -10.11 -18.14
N TRP A 342 -14.84 -9.23 -17.19
CA TRP A 342 -15.27 -9.65 -15.84
C TRP A 342 -16.57 -10.47 -15.89
N SER A 343 -16.61 -11.54 -15.11
CA SER A 343 -17.78 -12.44 -15.03
C SER A 343 -17.87 -13.09 -13.66
N ALA A 344 -19.05 -13.61 -13.31
CA ALA A 344 -19.24 -14.37 -12.07
C ALA A 344 -18.25 -15.54 -11.92
N LYS A 345 -17.86 -16.18 -13.04
CA LYS A 345 -16.85 -17.24 -13.05
C LYS A 345 -15.46 -16.71 -12.68
N ARG A 346 -15.05 -15.54 -13.20
CA ARG A 346 -13.78 -14.89 -12.82
C ARG A 346 -13.81 -14.45 -11.36
N ALA A 347 -14.91 -13.87 -10.90
CA ALA A 347 -15.08 -13.48 -9.49
C ALA A 347 -14.93 -14.70 -8.55
N ALA A 348 -15.60 -15.82 -8.87
CA ALA A 348 -15.47 -17.06 -8.10
C ALA A 348 -14.04 -17.63 -8.12
N GLY A 349 -13.37 -17.57 -9.28
CA GLY A 349 -11.96 -17.98 -9.41
C GLY A 349 -11.03 -17.15 -8.52
N LEU A 350 -11.21 -15.83 -8.48
CA LEU A 350 -10.41 -14.94 -7.63
C LEU A 350 -10.68 -15.19 -6.14
N LYS A 351 -11.96 -15.36 -5.75
CA LYS A 351 -12.33 -15.71 -4.37
C LYS A 351 -11.65 -17.00 -3.91
N ALA A 352 -11.60 -18.03 -4.76
CA ALA A 352 -10.92 -19.29 -4.48
C ALA A 352 -9.39 -19.15 -4.33
N ILE A 353 -8.75 -18.17 -5.01
CA ILE A 353 -7.34 -17.85 -4.78
C ILE A 353 -7.16 -17.32 -3.36
N PHE A 354 -7.98 -16.36 -2.94
CA PHE A 354 -7.91 -15.77 -1.61
C PHE A 354 -8.23 -16.75 -0.47
N GLU A 355 -9.14 -17.69 -0.68
CA GLU A 355 -9.43 -18.75 0.30
C GLU A 355 -8.23 -19.68 0.54
N ARG A 356 -7.39 -19.89 -0.48
CA ARG A 356 -6.15 -20.69 -0.37
C ARG A 356 -4.98 -19.90 0.21
N ARG A 357 -5.04 -18.57 0.20
CA ARG A 357 -3.99 -17.73 0.76
C ARG A 357 -4.05 -17.82 2.29
N PRO A 358 -2.90 -17.95 2.97
CA PRO A 358 -2.89 -17.81 4.42
C PRO A 358 -3.42 -16.42 4.79
N ALA A 359 -4.32 -16.38 5.78
CA ALA A 359 -4.86 -15.13 6.28
C ALA A 359 -3.69 -14.18 6.64
N PRO A 360 -3.75 -12.91 6.23
CA PRO A 360 -2.67 -12.00 6.51
C PRO A 360 -2.53 -11.79 8.02
N LEU A 361 -1.40 -12.24 8.58
CA LEU A 361 -0.98 -11.99 9.98
C LEU A 361 -0.82 -10.51 10.28
#